data_AF-A0AAV7A6H0-F1
#
_entry.id   AF-A0AAV7A6H0-F1
#
_cell.length_a   1.000
_cell.length_b   1.000
_cell.length_c   1.000
_cell.angle_alpha   90.00
_cell.angle_beta   90.00
_cell.angle_gamma   90.00
#
_symmetry.space_group_name_H-M   'P 1'
#
loop_
_entity.id
_entity.type
_entity.pdbx_description
1 polymer ?
#
loop_
_entity_poly.entity_id
_entity_poly.type
_entity_poly.pdbx_seq_one_letter_code
_entity_poly.pdbx_strand_id
1 'polypeptide(L)'
;MKFKSCNTEPCFKQKKDFREEQCSDFDGKHFNINGLPPNVRWVPKYSGILMKDRCKLFCRVAGSTAYYQLRDRVVDGTSCGPDTNDICVQGLCRGALYSRPDIKSSIDNNIQKKASHQRKNSFKMW
;
A
#
# COMPACT_ATOMS: atom_id res chain seq x y z
N MET A 1 16.81 -2.28 -10.11
CA MET A 1 16.68 -1.18 -9.13
C MET A 1 16.39 -1.78 -7.75
N LYS A 2 16.90 -1.17 -6.67
CA LYS A 2 16.70 -1.64 -5.28
C LYS A 2 16.17 -0.46 -4.45
N PHE A 3 15.16 -0.70 -3.63
CA PHE A 3 14.56 0.30 -2.74
C PHE A 3 14.87 -0.05 -1.29
N LYS A 4 15.12 0.97 -0.47
CA LYS A 4 15.32 0.84 0.97
C LYS A 4 14.38 1.80 1.67
N SER A 5 13.64 1.32 2.66
CA SER A 5 12.82 2.18 3.51
C SER A 5 13.69 3.20 4.25
N CYS A 6 13.21 4.43 4.35
CA CYS A 6 13.79 5.52 5.14
C CYS A 6 12.73 6.08 6.11
N ASN A 7 13.15 6.82 7.13
CA ASN A 7 12.26 7.41 8.16
C ASN A 7 11.31 6.38 8.78
N THR A 8 11.86 5.23 9.19
CA THR A 8 11.08 4.10 9.72
C THR A 8 10.61 4.28 11.15
N GLU A 9 10.98 5.40 11.78
CA GLU A 9 10.45 5.79 13.09
C GLU A 9 8.93 5.92 13.00
N PRO A 10 8.16 5.31 13.90
CA PRO A 10 6.72 5.37 13.86
C PRO A 10 6.27 6.84 13.97
N CYS A 11 5.33 7.22 13.10
CA CYS A 11 4.65 8.49 13.23
C CYS A 11 3.93 8.57 14.58
N PHE A 12 3.88 9.75 15.20
CA PHE A 12 3.06 9.98 16.39
C PHE A 12 1.63 9.48 16.12
N LYS A 13 1.04 8.74 17.07
CA LYS A 13 -0.26 8.06 16.94
C LYS A 13 -1.44 8.98 16.54
N GLN A 14 -1.25 10.30 16.56
CA GLN A 14 -2.23 11.30 16.18
C GLN A 14 -2.11 11.78 14.72
N LYS A 15 -1.14 11.28 13.94
CA LYS A 15 -1.04 11.63 12.51
C LYS A 15 -2.10 10.86 11.72
N LYS A 16 -2.77 11.58 10.80
CA LYS A 16 -3.66 11.00 9.79
C LYS A 16 -2.91 9.94 8.97
N ASP A 17 -3.63 8.96 8.45
CA ASP A 17 -3.06 8.01 7.50
C ASP A 17 -2.53 8.76 6.27
N PHE A 18 -1.39 8.33 5.74
CA PHE A 18 -0.72 9.07 4.66
C PHE A 18 -1.53 9.08 3.37
N ARG A 19 -2.39 8.07 3.14
CA ARG A 19 -3.34 8.10 2.02
C ARG A 19 -4.50 9.05 2.30
N GLU A 20 -4.94 9.14 3.55
CA GLU A 20 -5.97 10.12 3.95
C GLU A 20 -5.50 11.55 3.73
N GLU A 21 -4.25 11.87 4.10
CA GLU A 21 -3.63 13.17 3.82
C GLU A 21 -3.68 13.50 2.32
N GLN A 22 -3.27 12.57 1.47
CA GLN A 22 -3.29 12.73 0.02
C GLN A 22 -4.70 12.91 -0.59
N CYS A 23 -5.74 12.29 -0.03
CA CYS A 23 -7.12 12.57 -0.44
C CYS A 23 -7.55 13.96 0.04
N SER A 24 -7.18 14.36 1.27
CA SER A 24 -7.57 15.65 1.84
C SER A 24 -6.96 16.86 1.14
N ASP A 25 -5.87 16.68 0.38
CA ASP A 25 -5.33 17.70 -0.54
C ASP A 25 -6.34 18.14 -1.63
N PHE A 26 -7.43 17.39 -1.80
CA PHE A 26 -8.51 17.70 -2.73
C PHE A 26 -9.79 18.17 -2.06
N ASP A 27 -9.82 18.31 -0.73
CA ASP A 27 -11.01 18.84 -0.03
C ASP A 27 -11.44 20.20 -0.61
N GLY A 28 -12.75 20.37 -0.79
CA GLY A 28 -13.35 21.53 -1.48
C GLY A 28 -13.28 21.49 -3.01
N LYS A 29 -12.55 20.56 -3.63
CA LYS A 29 -12.49 20.43 -5.10
C LYS A 29 -13.60 19.52 -5.59
N HIS A 30 -14.56 20.10 -6.32
CA HIS A 30 -15.72 19.40 -6.86
C HIS A 30 -15.51 18.84 -8.28
N PHE A 31 -14.43 19.21 -8.97
CA PHE A 31 -14.07 18.73 -10.32
C PHE A 31 -15.21 18.79 -11.37
N ASN A 32 -16.12 19.76 -11.24
CA ASN A 32 -17.34 19.86 -12.06
C ASN A 32 -18.22 18.59 -12.05
N ILE A 33 -18.12 17.78 -11.00
CA ILE A 33 -18.97 16.60 -10.81
C ILE A 33 -20.31 17.07 -10.23
N ASN A 34 -21.38 16.78 -10.96
CA ASN A 34 -22.73 17.13 -10.55
C ASN A 34 -23.13 16.41 -9.25
N GLY A 35 -23.77 17.15 -8.33
CA GLY A 35 -24.29 16.61 -7.08
C GLY A 35 -23.26 16.49 -5.94
N LEU A 36 -22.04 17.00 -6.11
CA LEU A 36 -21.09 17.12 -5.00
C LEU A 36 -21.37 18.37 -4.15
N PRO A 37 -21.26 18.28 -2.81
CA PRO A 37 -21.37 19.46 -1.96
C PRO A 37 -20.20 20.42 -2.18
N PRO A 38 -20.39 21.73 -1.98
CA PRO A 38 -19.33 22.73 -2.15
C PRO A 38 -18.12 22.49 -1.21
N ASN A 39 -18.39 21.97 -0.01
CA ASN A 39 -17.36 21.55 0.95
C ASN A 39 -17.17 20.03 0.92
N VAL A 40 -16.86 19.49 -0.25
CA VAL A 40 -16.60 18.06 -0.41
C VAL A 40 -15.40 17.64 0.43
N ARG A 41 -15.58 16.58 1.22
CA ARG A 41 -14.50 15.91 1.94
C ARG A 41 -14.16 14.60 1.24
N TRP A 42 -12.91 14.44 0.83
CA TRP A 42 -12.40 13.27 0.15
C TRP A 42 -11.73 12.33 1.15
N VAL A 43 -12.09 11.05 1.10
CA VAL A 43 -11.52 10.02 1.97
C VAL A 43 -11.06 8.81 1.14
N PRO A 44 -10.05 8.06 1.60
CA PRO A 44 -9.53 6.93 0.84
C PRO A 44 -10.58 5.86 0.50
N LYS A 45 -10.49 5.32 -0.71
CA LYS A 45 -11.25 4.14 -1.15
C LYS A 45 -10.30 2.95 -1.33
N TYR A 46 -10.53 1.90 -0.55
CA TYR A 46 -9.75 0.66 -0.61
C TYR A 46 -10.53 -0.54 -1.18
N SER A 47 -11.83 -0.63 -0.87
CA SER A 47 -12.68 -1.75 -1.32
C SER A 47 -13.02 -1.67 -2.81
N GLY A 48 -13.12 -2.82 -3.48
CA GLY A 48 -13.44 -2.87 -4.91
C GLY A 48 -12.34 -2.36 -5.85
N ILE A 49 -11.15 -2.02 -5.33
CA ILE A 49 -9.99 -1.65 -6.14
C ILE A 49 -9.12 -2.88 -6.39
N LEU A 50 -8.83 -3.15 -7.66
CA LEU A 50 -7.96 -4.25 -8.07
C LEU A 50 -6.53 -4.05 -7.55
N MET A 51 -5.82 -5.14 -7.24
CA MET A 51 -4.44 -5.08 -6.70
C MET A 51 -3.49 -4.24 -7.57
N LYS A 52 -3.60 -4.37 -8.90
CA LYS A 52 -2.80 -3.60 -9.85
C LYS A 52 -3.01 -2.08 -9.76
N ASP A 53 -4.17 -1.66 -9.25
CA ASP A 53 -4.58 -0.26 -9.19
C ASP A 53 -4.51 0.31 -7.75
N ARG A 54 -4.15 -0.50 -6.75
CA ARG A 54 -4.09 -0.05 -5.33
C ARG A 54 -3.13 1.10 -5.06
N CYS A 55 -2.14 1.30 -5.93
CA CYS A 55 -1.19 2.41 -5.80
C CYS A 55 -1.56 3.65 -6.62
N LYS A 56 -2.73 3.66 -7.24
CA LYS A 56 -3.40 4.89 -7.67
C LYS A 56 -4.15 5.51 -6.49
N LEU A 57 -4.41 6.81 -6.54
CA LEU A 57 -5.14 7.51 -5.49
C LEU A 57 -6.64 7.50 -5.81
N PHE A 58 -7.35 6.48 -5.32
CA PHE A 58 -8.81 6.46 -5.33
C PHE A 58 -9.36 7.09 -4.05
N CYS A 59 -10.21 8.10 -4.21
CA CYS A 59 -10.89 8.77 -3.12
C CYS A 59 -12.41 8.73 -3.36
N ARG A 60 -13.16 8.66 -2.28
CA ARG A 60 -14.62 8.79 -2.28
C ARG A 60 -15.03 10.02 -1.51
N VAL A 61 -16.24 10.51 -1.77
CA VAL A 61 -16.82 11.56 -0.95
C VAL A 61 -17.25 10.97 0.38
N ALA A 62 -16.92 11.64 1.49
CA ALA A 62 -17.37 11.24 2.82
C ALA A 62 -18.90 11.11 2.85
N GLY A 63 -19.41 10.00 3.41
CA GLY A 63 -20.84 9.69 3.39
C GLY A 63 -21.41 9.18 2.05
N SER A 64 -20.63 9.14 0.98
CA SER A 64 -21.04 8.61 -0.33
C SER A 64 -20.32 7.30 -0.68
N THR A 65 -20.93 6.53 -1.58
CA THR A 65 -20.34 5.33 -2.21
C THR A 65 -19.58 5.65 -3.50
N ALA A 66 -19.85 6.80 -4.13
CA ALA A 66 -19.19 7.27 -5.34
C ALA A 66 -17.70 7.54 -5.07
N TYR A 67 -16.84 7.06 -5.97
CA TYR A 67 -15.39 7.17 -5.86
C TYR A 67 -14.75 7.50 -7.21
N TYR A 68 -13.60 8.16 -7.16
CA TYR A 68 -12.89 8.69 -8.32
C TYR A 68 -11.38 8.48 -8.16
N GLN A 69 -10.68 8.30 -9.28
CA GLN A 69 -9.22 8.34 -9.32
C GLN A 69 -8.77 9.81 -9.35
N LEU A 70 -8.20 10.32 -8.26
CA LEU A 70 -7.75 11.70 -8.17
C LEU A 70 -6.29 11.88 -8.60
N ARG A 71 -5.47 10.82 -8.51
CA ARG A 71 -4.09 10.78 -9.04
C ARG A 71 -3.73 9.40 -9.55
N ASP A 72 -2.87 9.36 -10.56
CA ASP A 72 -2.33 8.11 -11.13
C ASP A 72 -1.41 7.36 -10.18
N ARG A 73 -0.86 8.04 -9.18
CA ARG A 73 0.06 7.43 -8.21
C ARG A 73 -0.02 8.11 -6.86
N VAL A 74 -0.11 7.30 -5.79
CA VAL A 74 0.12 7.75 -4.41
C VAL A 74 1.62 8.00 -4.17
N VAL A 75 1.96 8.71 -3.11
CA VAL A 75 3.36 8.93 -2.72
C VAL A 75 4.01 7.60 -2.31
N ASP A 76 5.27 7.39 -2.68
CA ASP A 76 6.00 6.17 -2.31
C ASP A 76 6.07 6.01 -0.79
N GLY A 77 5.87 4.80 -0.30
CA GLY A 77 5.75 4.49 1.14
C GLY A 77 4.31 4.52 1.67
N THR A 78 3.34 5.02 0.91
CA THR A 78 1.91 4.92 1.28
C THR A 78 1.49 3.46 1.38
N SER A 79 0.73 3.10 2.42
CA SER A 79 0.17 1.75 2.54
C SER A 79 -0.73 1.41 1.35
N CYS A 80 -0.63 0.17 0.86
CA CYS A 80 -1.51 -0.35 -0.18
C CYS A 80 -2.95 -0.56 0.32
N GLY A 81 -3.15 -0.80 1.61
CA GLY A 81 -4.46 -1.13 2.18
C GLY A 81 -4.48 -1.10 3.71
N PRO A 82 -5.68 -1.05 4.32
CA PRO A 82 -5.84 -0.88 5.76
C PRO A 82 -5.26 -2.06 6.57
N ASP A 83 -5.35 -3.29 6.02
CA ASP A 83 -4.96 -4.52 6.72
C ASP A 83 -3.67 -5.14 6.15
N THR A 84 -2.82 -4.33 5.51
CA THR A 84 -1.58 -4.79 4.89
C THR A 84 -0.42 -3.92 5.31
N ASN A 85 0.74 -4.53 5.54
CA ASN A 85 2.00 -3.79 5.67
C ASN A 85 2.60 -3.42 4.31
N ASP A 86 2.00 -3.85 3.20
CA ASP A 86 2.52 -3.59 1.86
C ASP A 86 2.47 -2.09 1.54
N ILE A 87 3.49 -1.61 0.84
CA ILE A 87 3.66 -0.20 0.51
C ILE A 87 3.72 0.01 -1.01
N CYS A 88 3.27 1.18 -1.43
CA CYS A 88 3.39 1.62 -2.81
C CYS A 88 4.79 2.12 -3.10
N VAL A 89 5.41 1.58 -4.15
CA VAL A 89 6.71 2.03 -4.66
C VAL A 89 6.64 2.09 -6.17
N GLN A 90 6.83 3.27 -6.75
CA GLN A 90 6.71 3.53 -8.19
C GLN A 90 5.37 3.05 -8.79
N GLY A 91 4.28 3.12 -8.01
CA GLY A 91 2.94 2.78 -8.47
C GLY A 91 2.62 1.30 -8.44
N LEU A 92 3.50 0.48 -7.85
CA LEU A 92 3.27 -0.93 -7.63
C LEU A 92 3.20 -1.22 -6.14
N CYS A 93 2.27 -2.10 -5.76
CA CYS A 93 2.19 -2.58 -4.38
C CYS A 93 3.30 -3.60 -4.14
N ARG A 94 4.14 -3.35 -3.13
CA ARG A 94 5.28 -4.18 -2.77
C ARG A 94 5.18 -4.56 -1.29
N GLY A 95 5.47 -5.80 -0.95
CA GLY A 95 5.47 -6.20 0.45
C GLY A 95 6.52 -5.44 1.25
N ALA A 96 6.15 -4.88 2.42
CA ALA A 96 7.10 -4.14 3.26
C ALA A 96 8.31 -4.98 3.67
N LEU A 97 8.14 -6.31 3.73
CA LEU A 97 9.22 -7.27 3.97
C LEU A 97 10.28 -7.30 2.86
N TYR A 98 9.92 -6.91 1.63
CA TYR A 98 10.86 -6.80 0.50
C TYR A 98 11.61 -5.47 0.46
N SER A 99 11.10 -4.43 1.11
CA SER A 99 11.77 -3.12 1.27
C SER A 99 12.72 -3.06 2.46
N ARG A 100 12.74 -4.10 3.32
CA ARG A 100 13.72 -4.34 4.38
C ARG A 100 14.77 -5.37 3.94
N PRO A 101 15.99 -4.95 3.54
CA PRO A 101 17.01 -5.87 3.03
C PRO A 101 17.48 -6.92 4.05
N ASP A 102 17.45 -6.59 5.34
CA ASP A 102 17.73 -7.47 6.49
C ASP A 102 16.74 -8.64 6.59
N ILE A 103 15.44 -8.39 6.41
CA ILE A 103 14.41 -9.44 6.49
C ILE A 103 14.39 -10.31 5.23
N LYS A 104 14.62 -9.70 4.04
CA LYS A 104 14.73 -10.47 2.78
C LYS A 104 15.83 -11.54 2.85
N SER A 105 17.00 -11.21 3.41
CA SER A 105 18.08 -12.18 3.60
C SER A 105 17.67 -13.34 4.53
N SER A 106 16.90 -13.05 5.57
CA SER A 106 16.43 -14.06 6.53
C SER A 106 15.38 -15.00 5.93
N ILE A 107 14.52 -14.49 5.04
CA ILE A 107 13.53 -15.30 4.31
C ILE A 107 14.21 -16.15 3.23
N ASP A 108 15.12 -15.56 2.43
CA ASP A 108 15.87 -16.29 1.41
C ASP A 108 16.68 -17.45 2.05
N ASN A 109 17.35 -17.17 3.18
CA ASN A 109 18.05 -18.17 3.98
C ASN A 109 17.11 -19.25 4.54
N ASN A 110 15.90 -18.90 4.99
CA ASN A 110 14.93 -19.87 5.48
C ASN A 110 14.32 -20.73 4.35
N ILE A 111 14.11 -20.16 3.17
CA ILE A 111 13.66 -20.90 1.98
C ILE A 111 14.77 -21.86 1.51
N GLN A 112 16.03 -21.44 1.48
CA GLN A 112 17.16 -22.33 1.18
C GLN A 112 17.37 -23.41 2.26
N LYS A 113 17.18 -23.09 3.55
CA LYS A 113 17.19 -24.08 4.63
C LYS A 113 16.04 -25.08 4.49
N LYS A 114 14.82 -24.64 4.17
CA LYS A 114 13.68 -25.52 3.88
C LYS A 114 13.94 -26.40 2.65
N ALA A 115 14.44 -25.85 1.56
CA ALA A 115 14.81 -26.59 0.34
C ALA A 115 15.96 -27.60 0.56
N SER A 116 16.84 -27.35 1.54
CA SER A 116 17.90 -28.28 1.94
C SER A 116 17.40 -29.37 2.90
N HIS A 117 16.44 -29.06 3.77
CA HIS A 117 15.80 -30.04 4.65
C HIS A 117 14.90 -31.00 3.85
N GLN A 118 14.19 -30.49 2.85
CA GLN A 118 13.31 -31.29 1.99
C GLN A 118 14.09 -32.22 1.05
N ARG A 119 15.29 -31.82 0.59
CA ARG A 119 16.22 -32.71 -0.13
C ARG A 119 16.79 -33.84 0.73
N LYS A 120 16.91 -33.66 2.05
CA LYS A 120 17.38 -34.71 2.96
C LYS A 120 16.29 -35.76 3.30
N ASN A 121 15.01 -35.40 3.21
CA ASN A 121 13.90 -36.34 3.40
C ASN A 121 13.54 -37.16 2.15
N SER A 122 14.07 -36.84 0.97
CA SER A 122 13.81 -37.61 -0.26
C SER A 122 14.86 -38.71 -0.53
N PHE A 123 15.94 -38.79 0.28
CA PHE A 123 17.05 -39.74 0.11
C PHE A 123 17.05 -40.92 1.11
N LYS A 124 15.98 -41.09 1.89
CA LYS A 124 15.75 -42.27 2.76
C LYS A 124 14.49 -43.01 2.32
N MET A 125 14.50 -43.54 1.10
CA MET A 125 13.55 -44.55 0.63
C MET A 125 14.23 -45.31 -0.51
N TRP A 126 15.32 -46.03 -0.20
CA TRP A 126 15.84 -47.26 -0.83
C TRP A 126 16.95 -47.77 0.09
#